data_AF-A0A972R5V4-F1
#
_entry.id   AF-A0A972R5V4-F1
#
_cell.length_a   1.000
_cell.length_b   1.000
_cell.length_c   1.000
_cell.angle_alpha   90.00
_cell.angle_beta   90.00
_cell.angle_gamma   90.00
#
_symmetry.space_group_name_H-M   'P 1'
#
loop_
_entity.id
_entity.type
_entity.pdbx_description
1 polymer ?
#
loop_
_entity_poly.entity_id
_entity_poly.type
_entity_poly.pdbx_seq_one_letter_code
_entity_poly.pdbx_strand_id
1 'polypeptide(L)' 'MAGRLIEPKVITDFNQELVCVLPKGFWFDDVRWQRVWAAFDEKGATLSMADLREIFPDEEVLHEENQKIKQNLY' A
#
# COMPACT_ATOMS: atom_id res chain seq x y z
N MET A 1 -10.19 -11.08 4.07
CA MET A 1 -9.65 -11.71 2.83
C MET A 1 -8.15 -11.55 2.84
N ALA A 2 -7.42 -12.53 3.39
CA ALA A 2 -5.97 -12.44 3.55
C ALA A 2 -5.25 -13.09 2.36
N GLY A 3 -4.31 -12.38 1.75
CA GLY A 3 -3.50 -12.92 0.68
C GLY A 3 -2.53 -11.92 0.06
N ARG A 4 -1.51 -12.46 -0.61
CA ARG A 4 -0.55 -11.65 -1.36
C ARG A 4 -1.19 -11.08 -2.61
N LEU A 5 -1.07 -9.77 -2.80
CA LEU A 5 -1.60 -9.11 -3.98
C LEU A 5 -0.86 -9.59 -5.24
N ILE A 6 -1.59 -10.17 -6.18
CA ILE A 6 -1.05 -10.57 -7.50
C ILE A 6 -0.94 -9.40 -8.47
N GLU A 7 -1.63 -8.30 -8.19
CA GLU A 7 -1.72 -7.07 -8.95
C GLU A 7 -1.77 -5.87 -7.98
N PRO A 8 -1.30 -4.68 -8.39
CA PRO A 8 -1.41 -3.50 -7.55
C PRO A 8 -2.89 -3.21 -7.26
N LYS A 9 -3.19 -2.80 -6.03
CA LYS A 9 -4.55 -2.54 -5.59
C LYS A 9 -4.68 -1.10 -5.11
N VAL A 10 -5.68 -0.41 -5.65
CA VAL A 10 -6.03 0.95 -5.23
C VAL A 10 -7.10 0.85 -4.14
N ILE A 11 -6.87 1.51 -3.02
CA ILE A 11 -7.86 1.67 -1.96
C ILE A 11 -8.40 3.09 -2.04
N THR A 12 -9.72 3.20 -2.12
CA THR A 12 -10.45 4.47 -2.11
C THR A 12 -11.45 4.48 -0.96
N ASP A 13 -11.76 5.66 -0.47
CA ASP A 13 -12.80 5.85 0.54
C ASP A 13 -14.21 5.90 -0.08
N PHE A 14 -15.24 5.97 0.76
CA PHE A 14 -16.64 6.08 0.37
C PHE A 14 -16.89 7.27 -0.55
N ASN A 15 -16.15 8.37 -0.39
CA ASN A 15 -16.23 9.55 -1.25
C ASN A 15 -15.45 9.40 -2.57
N GLN A 16 -14.95 8.20 -2.90
CA GLN A 16 -14.06 7.93 -4.03
C GLN A 16 -12.70 8.65 -3.95
N GLU A 17 -12.35 9.18 -2.79
CA GLU A 17 -11.05 9.78 -2.55
C GLU A 17 -9.98 8.70 -2.42
N LEU A 18 -8.80 8.95 -3.00
CA LEU A 18 -7.69 8.01 -2.95
C LEU A 18 -7.17 7.91 -1.51
N VAL A 19 -7.22 6.70 -0.95
CA VAL A 19 -6.64 6.41 0.37
C VAL A 19 -5.19 6.01 0.19
N CYS A 20 -4.91 4.97 -0.60
CA CYS A 20 -3.54 4.52 -0.88
C CYS A 20 -3.47 3.60 -2.09
N VAL A 21 -2.26 3.38 -2.60
CA VAL A 21 -1.97 2.40 -3.65
C VAL A 21 -1.03 1.34 -3.09
N LEU A 22 -1.53 0.12 -3.00
CA LEU A 22 -0.75 -1.03 -2.55
C LEU A 22 -0.05 -1.68 -3.76
N PRO A 23 1.28 -1.87 -3.71
CA PRO A 23 2.00 -2.49 -4.81
C PRO A 23 1.69 -3.98 -4.92
N LYS A 24 1.91 -4.52 -6.13
CA LYS A 24 1.90 -5.96 -6.36
C LYS A 24 2.90 -6.64 -5.42
N GLY A 25 2.49 -7.77 -4.85
CA GLY A 25 3.29 -8.55 -3.92
C GLY A 25 3.10 -8.14 -2.46
N PHE A 26 2.38 -7.06 -2.18
CA PHE A 26 2.03 -6.66 -0.81
C PHE A 26 1.14 -7.71 -0.17
N TRP A 27 1.49 -8.14 1.04
CA TRP A 27 0.60 -9.00 1.81
C TRP A 27 -0.57 -8.18 2.35
N PHE A 28 -1.78 -8.45 1.89
CA PHE A 28 -2.97 -7.71 2.32
C PHE A 28 -3.86 -8.61 3.17
N ASP A 29 -4.15 -8.18 4.40
CA ASP A 29 -5.02 -8.87 5.34
C ASP A 29 -5.90 -7.87 6.11
N ASP A 30 -6.82 -8.39 6.91
CA ASP A 30 -7.81 -7.56 7.62
C ASP A 30 -7.16 -6.70 8.73
N VAL A 31 -5.99 -7.09 9.26
CA VAL A 31 -5.22 -6.31 10.25
C VAL A 31 -4.54 -5.12 9.60
N ARG A 32 -3.90 -5.35 8.45
CA ARG A 32 -3.26 -4.30 7.66
C ARG A 32 -4.29 -3.34 7.09
N TRP A 33 -5.46 -3.83 6.71
CA TRP A 33 -6.60 -2.99 6.35
C TRP A 33 -6.94 -2.00 7.46
N GLN A 34 -7.12 -2.47 8.70
CA GLN A 34 -7.39 -1.60 9.85
C GLN A 34 -6.26 -0.58 10.09
N ARG A 35 -5.00 -0.99 9.93
CA ARG A 35 -3.85 -0.07 10.07
C ARG A 35 -3.82 1.01 9.00
N VAL A 36 -4.11 0.66 7.75
CA VAL A 36 -4.21 1.64 6.65
C VAL A 36 -5.27 2.68 6.96
N TRP A 37 -6.44 2.24 7.43
CA TRP A 37 -7.52 3.16 7.82
C TRP A 37 -7.15 4.04 9.01
N ALA A 38 -6.52 3.48 10.05
CA ALA A 38 -6.08 4.25 11.20
C ALA A 38 -5.07 5.34 10.80
N ALA A 39 -4.11 5.01 9.93
CA ALA A 39 -3.13 5.99 9.45
C ALA A 39 -3.75 7.05 8.52
N PHE A 40 -4.73 6.66 7.70
CA PHE A 40 -5.46 7.61 6.84
C PHE A 40 -6.29 8.59 7.68
N ASP A 41 -6.96 8.11 8.73
CA ASP A 41 -7.73 8.92 9.66
C ASP A 41 -6.82 9.87 10.46
N GLU A 42 -5.68 9.39 10.94
CA GLU A 42 -4.68 10.20 11.65
C GLU A 42 -4.07 11.30 10.77
N LYS A 43 -3.76 10.97 9.51
CA LYS A 43 -3.19 11.92 8.54
C LYS A 43 -4.24 12.87 7.97
N GLY A 44 -5.48 12.42 7.83
CA GLY A 44 -6.58 13.12 7.18
C GLY A 44 -6.38 13.32 5.66
N ALA A 45 -5.47 12.58 5.03
CA ALA A 45 -5.13 12.72 3.62
C ALA A 45 -4.58 11.40 3.04
N THR A 46 -4.51 11.30 1.72
CA THR A 46 -3.98 10.15 0.99
C THR A 46 -2.60 9.71 1.51
N LEU A 47 -2.47 8.42 1.81
CA LEU A 47 -1.22 7.79 2.20
C LEU A 47 -0.34 7.55 0.98
N SER A 48 0.84 8.14 1.02
CA SER A 48 1.90 7.95 0.04
C SER A 48 2.67 6.66 0.31
N MET A 49 3.55 6.28 -0.62
CA MET A 49 4.43 5.12 -0.45
C MET A 49 5.36 5.27 0.77
N ALA A 50 5.76 6.50 1.12
CA ALA A 50 6.57 6.77 2.30
C ALA A 50 5.79 6.47 3.58
N ASP A 51 4.53 6.91 3.68
CA ASP A 51 3.68 6.63 4.84
C ASP A 51 3.43 5.13 4.97
N LEU A 52 3.21 4.42 3.85
CA LEU A 52 3.07 2.96 3.86
C LEU A 52 4.33 2.26 4.40
N ARG A 53 5.54 2.75 4.09
CA ARG A 53 6.80 2.21 4.67
C ARG A 53 6.88 2.44 6.16
N GLU A 54 6.40 3.57 6.65
CA GLU A 54 6.38 3.85 8.10
C GLU A 54 5.38 2.94 8.83
N ILE A 55 4.23 2.67 8.23
CA ILE A 55 3.19 1.79 8.80
C ILE A 55 3.59 0.31 8.72
N PHE A 56 4.30 -0.07 7.64
CA PHE A 56 4.72 -1.43 7.34
C PHE A 56 6.22 -1.50 7.03
N PRO A 57 7.09 -1.28 8.04
CA PRO A 57 8.53 -1.25 7.82
C PRO A 57 9.09 -2.61 7.36
N ASP A 58 8.47 -3.70 7.81
CA ASP A 58 8.84 -5.08 7.46
C ASP A 58 8.50 -5.49 6.02
N GLU A 59 7.75 -4.66 5.28
CA GLU A 59 7.25 -5.03 3.97
C GLU A 59 8.23 -4.64 2.85
N GLU A 60 9.04 -5.59 2.41
CA GLU A 60 10.07 -5.40 1.37
C GLU A 60 9.55 -4.84 0.03
N VAL A 61 8.28 -5.08 -0.32
CA VAL A 61 7.69 -4.57 -1.58
C VAL A 61 7.42 -3.06 -1.57
N LEU A 62 7.42 -2.43 -0.39
CA LEU A 62 7.27 -0.99 -0.25
C LEU A 62 8.60 -0.26 -0.44
N HIS A 63 9.72 -0.92 -0.19
CA HIS A 63 11.07 -0.35 -0.34
C HIS A 63 11.46 -0.31 -1.83
N GLU A 64 11.78 0.90 -2.32
CA GLU A 64 11.92 1.28 -3.73
C GLU A 64 12.96 0.49 -4.55
N GLU A 65 13.88 -0.23 -3.91
CA GLU A 65 14.91 -1.03 -4.59
C GLU A 65 14.31 -2.16 -5.45
N ASN A 66 13.07 -2.59 -5.18
CA ASN A 66 12.41 -3.66 -5.95
C ASN A 66 11.54 -3.17 -7.13
N GLN A 67 11.25 -1.87 -7.25
CA GLN A 67 10.35 -1.35 -8.30
C GLN A 67 11.09 -0.97 -9.60
N LYS A 68 12.39 -0.64 -9.52
CA LYS A 68 13.19 -0.22 -10.70
C LYS A 68 13.67 -1.36 -11.60
N ILE A 69 13.71 -2.61 -11.12
CA ILE A 69 14.28 -3.72 -11.91
C ILE A 69 13.36 -4.16 -13.06
N LYS A 70 12.05 -3.85 -13.02
CA LYS A 70 11.09 -4.29 -14.04
C LYS A 70 10.67 -3.23 -15.08
N GLN A 71 11.07 -1.97 -14.92
CA GLN A 71 10.73 -0.91 -15.88
C GLN A 71 11.76 -0.78 -17.04
N ASN A 72 12.88 -1.50 -16.96
CA ASN A 72 13.94 -1.50 -17.99
C ASN A 72 13.90 -2.71 -18.94
N LEU A 73 12.84 -3.50 -18.92
CA LEU A 73 12.60 -4.60 -19.84
C LEU A 73 11.17 -4.45 -20.35
N TYR A 74 10.94 -3.55 -21.32
CA TYR A 74 10.01 -3.67 -22.46
C TYR A 74 9.98 -2.36 -23.25
#